data_AF-A0A0Q5N558-F1
#
_entry.id   AF-A0A0Q5N558-F1
#
_cell.length_a   1.000
_cell.length_b   1.000
_cell.length_c   1.000
_cell.angle_alpha   90.00
_cell.angle_beta   90.00
_cell.angle_gamma   90.00
#
_symmetry.space_group_name_H-M   'P 1'
#
loop_
_entity.id
_entity.type
_entity.pdbx_description
1 polymer ?
#
loop_
_entity_poly.entity_id
_entity_poly.type
_entity_poly.pdbx_seq_one_letter_code
_entity_poly.pdbx_strand_id
1 'polypeptide(L)' 'MGKDFRHDNPENWKWGLFYFNRDDSRIIVPKQMVGLGWTFNFAHPISFIFIALIFAFVAYEIYH' A
#
# COMPACT_ATOMS: atom_id res chain seq x y z
N MET A 1 -22.15 7.16 -2.40
CA MET A 1 -21.86 5.81 -1.86
C MET A 1 -20.44 5.48 -2.27
N GLY A 2 -19.47 5.52 -1.35
CA GLY A 2 -18.09 5.14 -1.67
C GLY A 2 -18.03 3.66 -2.06
N LYS A 3 -17.08 3.27 -2.91
CA LYS A 3 -16.84 1.85 -3.18
C LYS A 3 -16.44 1.17 -1.88
N ASP A 4 -17.20 0.16 -1.46
CA ASP A 4 -16.81 -0.71 -0.36
C ASP A 4 -15.80 -1.74 -0.87
N PHE A 5 -14.53 -1.49 -0.58
CA PHE A 5 -13.42 -2.35 -0.99
C PHE A 5 -13.21 -3.54 -0.05
N ARG A 6 -14.10 -3.77 0.93
CA ARG A 6 -13.97 -4.82 1.94
C ARG A 6 -12.58 -4.81 2.58
N HIS A 7 -12.18 -3.63 3.05
CA HIS A 7 -10.82 -3.40 3.58
C HIS A 7 -10.51 -4.29 4.79
N ASP A 8 -11.55 -4.60 5.57
CA ASP A 8 -11.45 -5.48 6.74
C ASP A 8 -11.46 -6.98 6.40
N ASN A 9 -11.66 -7.36 5.12
CA ASN A 9 -11.61 -8.76 4.69
C ASN A 9 -10.18 -9.30 4.83
N PRO A 10 -9.94 -10.31 5.69
CA PRO A 10 -8.61 -10.91 5.87
C PRO A 10 -7.98 -11.46 4.58
N GLU A 11 -8.79 -11.83 3.58
CA GLU A 11 -8.28 -12.35 2.29
C GLU A 11 -7.46 -11.31 1.49
N ASN A 12 -7.78 -10.03 1.71
CA ASN A 12 -7.07 -8.88 1.15
C ASN A 12 -5.75 -8.59 1.89
N TRP A 13 -5.46 -9.29 3.00
CA TRP A 13 -4.25 -9.11 3.81
C TRP A 13 -3.35 -10.35 3.73
N LYS A 14 -2.31 -10.29 2.90
CA LYS A 14 -1.32 -11.37 2.78
C LYS A 14 -0.40 -11.36 4.00
N TRP A 15 -0.32 -12.53 4.65
CA TRP A 15 0.44 -12.74 5.90
C TRP A 15 0.05 -11.76 7.03
N GLY A 16 -1.16 -11.18 6.98
CA GLY A 16 -1.60 -10.17 7.95
C GLY A 16 -0.87 -8.83 7.88
N LEU A 17 -0.05 -8.60 6.84
CA LEU A 17 0.85 -7.43 6.76
C LEU A 17 0.69 -6.63 5.47
N PHE A 18 0.54 -7.32 4.35
CA PHE A 18 0.53 -6.71 3.02
C PHE A 18 -0.88 -6.67 2.46
N TYR A 19 -1.39 -5.46 2.22
CA TYR A 19 -2.68 -5.29 1.56
C TYR A 19 -2.57 -5.60 0.07
N PHE A 20 -3.47 -6.44 -0.44
CA PHE A 20 -3.49 -6.91 -1.82
C PHE A 20 -4.94 -7.03 -2.29
N ASN A 21 -5.47 -5.97 -2.91
CA ASN A 21 -6.82 -5.96 -3.48
C ASN A 21 -6.81 -5.30 -4.87
N ARG A 22 -7.12 -6.09 -5.91
CA ARG A 22 -7.17 -5.60 -7.30
C ARG A 22 -8.39 -4.73 -7.59
N ASP A 23 -9.48 -4.92 -6.84
CA ASP A 23 -10.73 -4.16 -6.99
C ASP A 23 -10.63 -2.77 -6.34
N ASP A 24 -9.69 -2.61 -5.41
CA ASP A 24 -9.37 -1.35 -4.76
C ASP A 24 -8.35 -0.55 -5.57
N SER A 25 -8.81 0.49 -6.27
CA SER A 25 -7.95 1.33 -7.11
C SER A 25 -7.02 2.25 -6.31
N ARG A 26 -7.09 2.27 -4.97
CA ARG A 26 -6.20 3.09 -4.15
C ARG A 26 -4.81 2.48 -4.12
N ILE A 27 -3.80 3.33 -4.30
CA ILE A 27 -2.38 2.96 -4.20
C ILE A 27 -1.92 2.92 -2.74
N ILE A 28 -2.43 3.83 -1.91
CA ILE A 28 -2.17 3.92 -0.47
C ILE A 28 -3.49 3.73 0.26
N VAL A 29 -3.49 2.85 1.26
CA VAL A 29 -4.66 2.49 2.06
C VAL A 29 -4.28 2.51 3.54
N PRO A 30 -5.24 2.68 4.47
CA PRO A 30 -4.92 2.56 5.89
C PRO A 30 -4.45 1.13 6.21
N LYS A 31 -3.69 0.96 7.29
CA LYS A 31 -3.39 -0.38 7.80
C LYS A 31 -4.64 -0.99 8.46
N GLN A 32 -4.71 -2.33 8.46
CA GLN A 32 -5.84 -3.10 9.02
C GLN A 32 -6.15 -2.68 10.46
N MET A 33 -5.10 -2.52 11.28
CA MET A 33 -5.23 -2.00 12.62
C MET A 33 -5.28 -0.47 12.55
N VAL A 34 -6.41 0.09 12.97
CA VAL A 34 -6.63 1.54 13.06
C VAL A 34 -5.53 2.19 13.90
N GLY A 35 -4.93 3.26 13.37
CA GLY A 35 -3.87 4.01 14.04
C GLY A 35 -2.44 3.58 13.68
N LEU A 36 -2.23 2.45 13.00
CA LEU A 36 -0.89 2.05 12.51
C LEU A 36 -0.47 2.77 11.21
N GLY A 37 -1.21 3.80 10.79
CA GLY A 37 -0.92 4.59 9.60
C GLY A 37 -1.38 3.91 8.32
N TRP A 38 -0.56 4.03 7.27
CA TRP A 38 -0.91 3.66 5.90
C TRP A 38 0.05 2.60 5.34
N THR A 39 -0.39 1.89 4.30
CA THR A 39 0.40 0.93 3.54
C THR A 39 0.08 1.05 2.06
N PHE A 40 0.97 0.54 1.20
CA PHE A 40 0.68 0.39 -0.21
C PHE A 40 -0.28 -0.78 -0.47
N ASN A 41 -1.07 -0.65 -1.53
CA ASN A 41 -1.78 -1.77 -2.14
C ASN A 41 -0.86 -2.49 -3.13
N PHE A 42 -0.33 -3.65 -2.72
CA PHE A 42 0.64 -4.41 -3.50
C PHE A 42 0.02 -5.14 -4.70
N ALA A 43 -1.30 -5.04 -4.89
CA ALA A 43 -1.95 -5.53 -6.10
C ALA A 43 -1.70 -4.67 -7.34
N HIS A 44 -1.23 -3.42 -7.17
CA HIS A 44 -1.03 -2.46 -8.26
C HIS A 44 0.45 -2.22 -8.59
N PRO A 45 0.86 -2.34 -9.87
CA PRO A 45 2.23 -2.03 -10.30
C PRO A 45 2.70 -0.62 -9.94
N ILE A 46 1.77 0.36 -9.93
CA ILE A 46 2.06 1.76 -9.61
C ILE A 46 2.60 1.90 -8.17
N SER A 47 2.16 1.06 -7.22
CA SER A 47 2.70 1.05 -5.85
C SER A 47 4.21 0.86 -5.83
N PHE A 48 4.75 0.00 -6.72
CA PHE A 48 6.18 -0.26 -6.81
C PHE A 48 6.94 0.92 -7.43
N ILE A 49 6.32 1.71 -8.31
CA ILE A 49 6.91 2.95 -8.82
C ILE A 49 7.11 3.95 -7.68
N PHE A 50 6.09 4.16 -6.84
CA PHE A 50 6.21 5.04 -5.67
C PHE A 50 7.26 4.55 -4.68
N ILE A 51 7.27 3.24 -4.39
CA ILE A 51 8.29 2.63 -3.53
C ILE A 51 9.69 2.87 -4.11
N ALA A 52 9.90 2.62 -5.41
CA ALA A 52 11.18 2.84 -6.08
C ALA A 52 11.61 4.31 -6.04
N LEU A 53 10.68 5.26 -6.23
CA LEU A 53 10.97 6.68 -6.13
C LEU A 53 11.38 7.10 -4.71
N ILE A 54 10.73 6.57 -3.68
CA ILE A 54 11.12 6.81 -2.28
C ILE A 54 12.53 6.29 -2.03
N PHE A 55 12.84 5.06 -2.46
CA PHE A 55 14.19 4.51 -2.31
C PHE A 55 15.24 5.27 -3.12
N ALA A 56 14.93 5.70 -4.35
CA ALA A 56 15.83 6.48 -5.17
C ALA A 56 16.12 7.85 -4.54
N PHE A 57 15.09 8.53 -4.00
CA PHE A 57 15.26 9.79 -3.29
C PHE A 57 16.15 9.62 -2.05
N VAL A 58 15.86 8.62 -1.20
CA VAL A 58 16.69 8.35 -0.01
C VAL A 58 18.13 7.99 -0.41
N ALA A 59 18.32 7.19 -1.45
CA ALA A 59 19.64 6.86 -1.95
C ALA A 59 20.38 8.11 -2.45
N TYR A 60 19.70 8.97 -3.21
CA TYR A 60 20.27 10.23 -3.69
C TYR A 60 20.79 11.09 -2.54
N GLU A 61 20.00 11.30 -1.49
CA GLU A 61 20.39 12.05 -0.29
C GLU A 61 21.54 11.41 0.51
N ILE A 62 21.76 10.10 0.37
CA ILE A 62 22.86 9.39 1.04
C ILE A 62 24.18 9.51 0.27
N TYR A 63 24.12 9.53 -1.07
CA TYR A 63 25.30 9.46 -1.94
C TYR A 63 25.72 10.80 -2.56
N HIS A 64 24.91 11.85 -2.41
CA HIS A 64 25.21 13.21 -2.83
C HIS A 64 25.29 14.14 -1.63
#